data_AF-B2IUW6-F1
#
_entry.id   AF-B2IUW6-F1
#
_cell.length_a   1.000
_cell.length_b   1.000
_cell.length_c   1.000
_cell.angle_alpha   90.00
_cell.angle_beta   90.00
_cell.angle_gamma   90.00
#
_symmetry.space_group_name_H-M   'P 1'
#
loop_
_entity.id
_entity.type
_entity.pdbx_description
1 polymer ?
#
loop_
_entity_poly.entity_id
_entity_poly.type
_entity_poly.pdbx_seq_one_letter_code
_entity_poly.pdbx_strand_id
1 'polypeptide(L)'
;MSKHQSFIQPLLKPWQTLTALMVVGVIALSSGAGKSIYPSLFSIQPAYAQRITPSDVWQLVYQQLPDFPRENKYISKENGKVAENSTLANRLIRYHIYTKGRAPIYRLDWKLTLADYLGANEIMYDTTYPGYDSLRENPMEGDRKAITRLTRSQRDALVQVLVNIFNPTSQNTLSPKPNTAPSPSRSTTPQPPQRGGAELLR
;
A
#
# COMPACT_ATOMS: atom_id res chain seq x y z
N MET A 1 50.35 -30.84 60.77
CA MET A 1 49.39 -29.74 61.02
C MET A 1 48.36 -29.70 59.90
N SER A 2 47.17 -29.12 60.02
CA SER A 2 46.19 -29.05 61.12
C SER A 2 44.83 -28.71 60.48
N LYS A 3 43.70 -29.05 61.10
CA LYS A 3 42.35 -28.65 60.63
C LYS A 3 42.14 -27.14 60.82
N HIS A 4 41.21 -26.52 60.10
CA HIS A 4 40.04 -25.87 60.72
C HIS A 4 38.97 -25.35 59.74
N GLN A 5 37.77 -25.14 60.30
CA GLN A 5 36.46 -24.89 59.69
C GLN A 5 35.69 -23.88 60.57
N SER A 6 34.67 -23.12 60.13
CA SER A 6 34.21 -22.65 58.80
C SER A 6 32.91 -21.84 59.00
N PHE A 7 32.69 -20.66 58.39
CA PHE A 7 31.47 -19.87 58.68
C PHE A 7 30.79 -19.11 57.50
N ILE A 8 29.60 -19.60 57.13
CA ILE A 8 28.25 -18.97 57.06
C ILE A 8 28.02 -17.59 56.36
N GLN A 9 27.28 -17.64 55.23
CA GLN A 9 26.04 -16.94 54.76
C GLN A 9 25.68 -15.46 55.17
N PRO A 10 24.61 -14.81 54.61
CA PRO A 10 23.81 -15.03 53.37
C PRO A 10 23.58 -13.77 52.48
N LEU A 11 22.94 -13.92 51.30
CA LEU A 11 21.90 -12.97 50.83
C LEU A 11 20.86 -13.68 49.95
N LEU A 12 19.59 -13.27 50.05
CA LEU A 12 18.38 -14.02 49.61
C LEU A 12 17.52 -13.27 48.58
N LYS A 13 16.64 -14.03 47.89
CA LYS A 13 15.52 -13.64 47.00
C LYS A 13 15.94 -13.14 45.59
N PRO A 14 15.14 -13.41 44.53
CA PRO A 14 13.70 -13.06 44.42
C PRO A 14 12.71 -14.20 44.67
N TRP A 15 11.48 -13.81 44.98
CA TRP A 15 10.32 -14.66 45.26
C TRP A 15 9.40 -14.64 44.03
N GLN A 16 9.11 -15.78 43.41
CA GLN A 16 8.04 -15.88 42.41
C GLN A 16 6.79 -16.48 43.04
N THR A 17 5.77 -15.65 43.24
CA THR A 17 4.41 -16.08 43.56
C THR A 17 3.57 -16.11 42.29
N LEU A 18 3.21 -17.32 41.88
CA LEU A 18 2.30 -17.59 40.77
C LEU A 18 0.88 -17.68 41.36
N THR A 19 0.16 -16.56 41.36
CA THR A 19 -1.22 -16.51 41.86
C THR A 19 -2.19 -16.96 40.77
N ALA A 20 -2.63 -18.22 40.83
CA ALA A 20 -3.71 -18.71 39.98
C ALA A 20 -5.05 -18.15 40.46
N LEU A 21 -5.90 -17.70 39.54
CA LEU A 21 -7.25 -17.22 39.86
C LEU A 21 -8.25 -17.84 38.87
N MET A 22 -8.80 -18.99 39.26
CA MET A 22 -9.93 -19.64 38.59
C MET A 22 -11.21 -18.88 38.96
N VAL A 23 -11.91 -18.34 37.97
CA VAL A 23 -13.27 -17.79 38.15
C VAL A 23 -14.26 -18.69 37.43
N VAL A 24 -14.93 -19.55 38.18
CA VAL A 24 -16.10 -20.30 37.72
C VAL A 24 -17.34 -19.47 38.05
N GLY A 25 -17.96 -18.89 37.02
CA GLY A 25 -19.23 -18.16 37.14
C GLY A 25 -20.37 -18.99 36.57
N VAL A 26 -21.13 -19.66 37.43
CA VAL A 26 -22.42 -20.28 37.07
C VAL A 26 -23.48 -19.19 37.03
N ILE A 27 -24.21 -19.06 35.92
CA ILE A 27 -25.45 -18.25 35.86
C ILE A 27 -26.61 -19.18 35.53
N ALA A 28 -27.60 -19.20 36.43
CA ALA A 28 -28.80 -20.00 36.32
C ALA A 28 -29.85 -19.36 35.40
N LEU A 29 -30.81 -20.17 34.96
CA LEU A 29 -31.86 -19.80 34.01
C LEU A 29 -32.79 -18.72 34.57
N SER A 30 -33.23 -17.80 33.71
CA SER A 30 -34.52 -17.12 33.84
C SER A 30 -35.25 -17.11 32.49
N SER A 31 -36.48 -17.61 32.48
CA SER A 31 -37.34 -17.61 31.30
C SER A 31 -38.21 -16.36 31.30
N GLY A 32 -38.18 -15.58 30.22
CA GLY A 32 -39.01 -14.37 30.08
C GLY A 32 -39.16 -13.96 28.62
N ALA A 33 -40.37 -14.12 28.07
CA ALA A 33 -40.66 -13.79 26.68
C ALA A 33 -40.80 -12.27 26.48
N GLY A 34 -39.68 -11.57 26.24
CA GLY A 34 -39.65 -10.17 25.82
C GLY A 34 -39.25 -10.02 24.35
N LYS A 35 -40.18 -9.62 23.48
CA LYS A 35 -39.86 -9.28 22.08
C LYS A 35 -39.09 -7.95 22.03
N SER A 36 -37.76 -8.01 22.09
CA SER A 36 -36.95 -6.81 21.92
C SER A 36 -36.81 -6.45 20.44
N ILE A 37 -37.38 -5.30 20.08
CA ILE A 37 -37.14 -4.65 18.78
C ILE A 37 -35.98 -3.68 18.96
N TYR A 38 -34.75 -4.18 18.81
CA TYR A 38 -33.57 -3.31 18.68
C TYR A 38 -33.40 -2.92 17.21
N PRO A 39 -33.52 -1.63 16.82
CA PRO A 39 -33.13 -1.19 15.50
C PRO A 39 -31.60 -1.29 15.40
N SER A 40 -31.10 -2.03 14.41
CA SER A 40 -29.66 -2.15 14.15
C SER A 40 -29.10 -0.84 13.59
N LEU A 41 -28.76 0.09 14.47
CA LEU A 41 -28.16 1.40 14.14
C LEU A 41 -26.62 1.36 14.04
N PHE A 42 -26.01 0.17 14.09
CA PHE A 42 -24.57 0.00 14.04
C PHE A 42 -24.16 -1.06 13.00
N SER A 43 -24.54 -0.82 11.73
CA SER A 43 -23.77 -1.37 10.61
C SER A 43 -22.47 -0.58 10.51
N ILE A 44 -21.52 -0.90 11.39
CA ILE A 44 -20.14 -0.42 11.30
C ILE A 44 -19.54 -1.14 10.09
N GLN A 45 -19.66 -0.53 8.91
CA GLN A 45 -18.82 -0.91 7.78
C GLN A 45 -17.37 -0.78 8.24
N PRO A 46 -16.51 -1.79 8.00
CA PRO A 46 -15.10 -1.68 8.36
C PRO A 46 -14.49 -0.52 7.59
N ALA A 47 -14.21 0.57 8.30
CA ALA A 47 -13.39 1.64 7.76
C ALA A 47 -12.01 1.03 7.46
N TYR A 48 -11.64 0.97 6.19
CA TYR A 48 -10.30 0.56 5.75
C TYR A 48 -9.27 1.67 6.10
N ALA A 49 -9.12 1.92 7.39
CA ALA A 49 -8.07 2.75 8.00
C ALA A 49 -6.81 1.94 8.34
N GLN A 50 -6.74 0.68 7.88
CA GLN A 50 -5.48 -0.06 7.83
C GLN A 50 -4.55 0.66 6.85
N ARG A 51 -3.58 1.39 7.40
CA ARG A 51 -2.48 1.98 6.64
C ARG A 51 -1.75 0.85 5.91
N ILE A 52 -2.02 0.70 4.62
CA ILE A 52 -1.39 -0.32 3.79
C ILE A 52 0.13 -0.10 3.84
N THR A 53 0.87 -1.05 4.41
CA THR A 53 2.33 -0.96 4.57
C THR A 53 2.98 -1.03 3.19
N PRO A 54 3.69 0.02 2.70
CA PRO A 54 4.25 0.05 1.34
C PRO A 54 5.13 -1.15 0.96
N SER A 55 5.72 -1.82 1.95
CA SER A 55 6.53 -3.03 1.81
C SER A 55 5.79 -4.25 1.23
N ASP A 56 4.46 -4.35 1.39
CA ASP A 56 3.66 -5.56 1.09
C ASP A 56 2.59 -5.32 0.01
N VAL A 57 2.64 -4.16 -0.65
CA VAL A 57 1.65 -3.74 -1.65
C VAL A 57 2.00 -4.25 -3.05
N TRP A 58 3.29 -4.50 -3.29
CA TRP A 58 3.80 -4.89 -4.59
C TRP A 58 3.22 -6.24 -5.07
N GLN A 59 2.83 -7.13 -4.16
CA GLN A 59 2.15 -8.38 -4.47
C GLN A 59 0.83 -8.12 -5.20
N LEU A 60 0.05 -7.11 -4.78
CA LEU A 60 -1.22 -6.73 -5.41
C LEU A 60 -1.03 -6.21 -6.84
N VAL A 61 0.12 -5.58 -7.12
CA VAL A 61 0.48 -5.15 -8.48
C VAL A 61 0.64 -6.36 -9.40
N TYR A 62 1.37 -7.40 -8.99
CA TYR A 62 1.51 -8.63 -9.81
C TYR A 62 0.26 -9.51 -9.84
N GLN A 63 -0.66 -9.38 -8.87
CA GLN A 63 -1.98 -10.03 -8.96
C GLN A 63 -2.86 -9.39 -10.04
N GLN A 64 -2.77 -8.06 -10.22
CA GLN A 64 -3.56 -7.33 -11.22
C GLN A 64 -2.84 -7.20 -12.57
N LEU A 65 -1.51 -7.30 -12.59
CA LEU A 65 -0.64 -7.24 -13.77
C LEU A 65 0.38 -8.39 -13.73
N PRO A 66 -0.04 -9.65 -14.00
CA PRO A 66 0.83 -10.82 -13.90
C PRO A 66 2.04 -10.75 -14.83
N ASP A 67 1.89 -10.14 -16.01
CA ASP A 67 2.96 -9.96 -17.01
C ASP A 67 3.89 -8.76 -16.73
N PHE A 68 3.70 -8.05 -15.61
CA PHE A 68 4.58 -6.94 -15.25
C PHE A 68 6.01 -7.46 -14.94
N PRO A 69 7.08 -6.81 -15.44
CA PRO A 69 8.44 -7.28 -15.18
C PRO A 69 8.76 -7.34 -13.68
N ARG A 70 9.32 -8.46 -13.22
CA ARG A 70 9.64 -8.65 -11.79
C ARG A 70 10.97 -8.02 -11.37
N GLU A 71 11.99 -8.05 -12.24
CA GLU A 71 13.37 -7.59 -11.96
C GLU A 71 13.85 -7.93 -10.54
N ASN A 72 13.67 -9.18 -10.10
CA ASN A 72 13.98 -9.63 -8.73
C ASN A 72 15.17 -10.60 -8.66
N LYS A 73 16.13 -10.45 -9.60
CA LYS A 73 17.36 -11.24 -9.71
C LYS A 73 18.52 -10.76 -8.81
N TYR A 74 18.33 -9.65 -8.10
CA TYR A 74 19.40 -8.96 -7.38
C TYR A 74 19.79 -9.69 -6.08
N ILE A 75 21.09 -9.70 -5.79
CA ILE A 75 21.65 -10.37 -4.61
C ILE A 75 21.71 -9.42 -3.41
N SER A 76 21.22 -9.87 -2.25
CA SER A 76 21.33 -9.14 -0.99
C SER A 76 22.78 -9.05 -0.50
N LYS A 77 23.16 -7.88 0.01
CA LYS A 77 24.44 -7.69 0.74
C LYS A 77 24.47 -8.45 2.06
N GLU A 78 23.34 -8.51 2.77
CA GLU A 78 23.21 -9.07 4.12
C GLU A 78 23.48 -10.58 4.17
N ASN A 79 22.81 -11.35 3.31
CA ASN A 79 22.81 -12.82 3.37
C ASN A 79 23.34 -13.50 2.11
N GLY A 80 23.72 -12.73 1.08
CA GLY A 80 24.27 -13.26 -0.17
C GLY A 80 23.29 -14.04 -1.05
N LYS A 81 21.99 -14.08 -0.71
CA LYS A 81 20.93 -14.75 -1.49
C LYS A 81 20.20 -13.77 -2.40
N VAL A 82 19.41 -14.30 -3.33
CA VAL A 82 18.49 -13.50 -4.15
C VAL A 82 17.49 -12.80 -3.25
N ALA A 83 17.33 -11.48 -3.42
CA ALA A 83 16.37 -10.68 -2.70
C ALA A 83 14.99 -10.75 -3.38
N GLU A 84 14.28 -11.87 -3.22
CA GLU A 84 13.04 -12.20 -3.95
C GLU A 84 11.95 -11.11 -3.89
N ASN A 85 11.85 -10.43 -2.74
CA ASN A 85 10.90 -9.34 -2.48
C ASN A 85 11.35 -7.99 -3.08
N SER A 86 12.62 -7.86 -3.47
CA SER A 86 13.14 -6.72 -4.22
C SER A 86 12.70 -6.85 -5.67
N THR A 87 11.44 -6.55 -5.93
CA THR A 87 10.83 -6.52 -7.26
C THR A 87 10.80 -5.10 -7.83
N LEU A 88 10.61 -4.97 -9.14
CA LEU A 88 10.40 -3.67 -9.81
C LEU A 88 9.24 -2.90 -9.17
N ALA A 89 8.10 -3.56 -8.91
CA ALA A 89 6.96 -2.92 -8.27
C ALA A 89 7.28 -2.45 -6.83
N ASN A 90 8.02 -3.25 -6.04
CA ASN A 90 8.47 -2.86 -4.71
C ASN A 90 9.35 -1.60 -4.77
N ARG A 91 10.38 -1.60 -5.62
CA ARG A 91 11.31 -0.47 -5.76
C ARG A 91 10.63 0.78 -6.32
N LEU A 92 9.73 0.64 -7.29
CA LEU A 92 8.95 1.75 -7.85
C LEU A 92 8.03 2.40 -6.81
N ILE A 93 7.34 1.60 -5.99
CA ILE A 93 6.49 2.10 -4.89
C ILE A 93 7.36 2.80 -3.83
N ARG A 94 8.48 2.19 -3.43
CA ARG A 94 9.41 2.79 -2.46
C ARG A 94 10.06 4.07 -2.99
N TYR A 95 10.40 4.14 -4.28
CA TYR A 95 10.95 5.33 -4.91
C TYR A 95 9.93 6.47 -4.90
N HIS A 96 8.69 6.21 -5.29
CA HIS A 96 7.61 7.19 -5.26
C HIS A 96 7.36 7.75 -3.85
N ILE A 97 7.15 6.87 -2.86
CA ILE A 97 6.74 7.26 -1.51
C ILE A 97 7.92 7.79 -0.68
N TYR A 98 9.07 7.11 -0.68
CA TYR A 98 10.18 7.41 0.23
C TYR A 98 11.32 8.21 -0.40
N THR A 99 11.70 7.94 -1.65
CA THR A 99 12.77 8.71 -2.33
C THR A 99 12.23 10.05 -2.86
N LYS A 100 10.98 10.11 -3.31
CA LYS A 100 10.36 11.29 -3.92
C LYS A 100 9.27 11.96 -3.09
N GLY A 101 8.81 11.36 -2.00
CA GLY A 101 7.81 11.97 -1.10
C GLY A 101 6.44 12.21 -1.73
N ARG A 102 6.10 11.49 -2.82
CA ARG A 102 4.87 11.70 -3.58
C ARG A 102 3.68 10.94 -2.98
N ALA A 103 2.47 11.44 -3.21
CA ALA A 103 1.26 10.92 -2.61
C ALA A 103 0.65 9.80 -3.47
N PRO A 104 0.63 8.54 -3.00
CA PRO A 104 0.28 7.38 -3.83
C PRO A 104 -1.21 7.32 -4.23
N ILE A 105 -2.04 8.21 -3.68
CA ILE A 105 -3.47 8.32 -4.01
C ILE A 105 -3.74 9.08 -5.33
N TYR A 106 -2.76 9.81 -5.87
CA TYR A 106 -2.95 10.68 -7.04
C TYR A 106 -2.36 10.10 -8.32
N ARG A 107 -3.16 10.11 -9.40
CA ARG A 107 -2.74 9.63 -10.73
C ARG A 107 -1.58 10.44 -11.33
N LEU A 108 -1.53 11.75 -11.04
CA LEU A 108 -0.49 12.64 -11.56
C LEU A 108 0.89 12.26 -11.00
N ASP A 109 0.98 12.07 -9.69
CA ASP A 109 2.21 11.72 -8.99
C ASP A 109 2.85 10.42 -9.51
N TRP A 110 2.03 9.42 -9.84
CA TRP A 110 2.50 8.19 -10.49
C TRP A 110 2.99 8.43 -11.92
N LYS A 111 2.35 9.34 -12.68
CA LYS A 111 2.84 9.74 -14.01
C LYS A 111 4.16 10.48 -13.94
N LEU A 112 4.37 11.34 -12.93
CA LEU A 112 5.65 11.98 -12.66
C LEU A 112 6.72 10.93 -12.31
N THR A 113 6.40 9.93 -11.49
CA THR A 113 7.30 8.80 -11.23
C THR A 113 7.69 8.08 -12.52
N LEU A 114 6.75 7.73 -13.40
CA LEU A 114 7.12 7.10 -14.68
C LEU A 114 7.93 8.03 -15.59
N ALA A 115 7.72 9.34 -15.53
CA ALA A 115 8.51 10.32 -16.26
C ALA A 115 9.97 10.38 -15.76
N ASP A 116 10.24 10.21 -14.46
CA ASP A 116 11.62 10.10 -13.92
C ASP A 116 12.37 8.91 -14.54
N TYR A 117 11.74 7.73 -14.54
CA TYR A 117 12.34 6.50 -15.10
C TYR A 117 12.65 6.66 -16.60
N LEU A 118 11.76 7.34 -17.33
CA LEU A 118 11.92 7.69 -18.75
C LEU A 118 12.92 8.84 -19.00
N GLY A 119 13.45 9.49 -17.95
CA GLY A 119 14.36 10.63 -18.07
C GLY A 119 13.70 11.94 -18.54
N ALA A 120 12.40 12.08 -18.31
CA ALA A 120 11.57 13.19 -18.82
C ALA A 120 10.99 14.11 -17.71
N ASN A 121 11.39 13.93 -16.45
CA ASN A 121 10.99 14.78 -15.32
C ASN A 121 12.19 15.09 -14.42
N GLU A 122 12.49 14.27 -13.42
CA GLU A 122 13.63 14.48 -12.52
C GLU A 122 14.78 13.49 -12.76
N ILE A 123 16.01 13.91 -12.43
CA ILE A 123 17.20 13.04 -12.44
C ILE A 123 17.09 12.02 -11.31
N MET A 124 17.30 10.75 -11.64
CA MET A 124 17.40 9.66 -10.67
C MET A 124 18.86 9.49 -10.24
N TYR A 125 19.12 9.54 -8.93
CA TYR A 125 20.46 9.32 -8.37
C TYR A 125 20.59 7.90 -7.84
N ASP A 126 21.66 7.23 -8.25
CA ASP A 126 22.01 5.86 -7.84
C ASP A 126 22.07 5.70 -6.32
N THR A 127 22.77 6.60 -5.63
CA THR A 127 22.96 6.66 -4.17
C THR A 127 21.68 6.79 -3.34
N THR A 128 20.55 7.18 -3.95
CA THR A 128 19.24 7.32 -3.27
C THR A 128 18.20 6.33 -3.80
N TYR A 129 18.57 5.48 -4.76
CA TYR A 129 17.65 4.55 -5.39
C TYR A 129 17.35 3.34 -4.49
N PRO A 130 16.09 2.89 -4.37
CA PRO A 130 15.74 1.74 -3.55
C PRO A 130 16.54 0.49 -3.91
N GLY A 131 17.35 0.02 -2.97
CA GLY A 131 18.25 -1.13 -3.16
C GLY A 131 19.74 -0.79 -3.17
N TYR A 132 20.13 0.49 -3.28
CA TYR A 132 21.52 0.92 -3.22
C TYR A 132 22.27 0.35 -2.01
N ASP A 133 21.76 0.53 -0.79
CA ASP A 133 22.42 0.07 0.43
C ASP A 133 22.30 -1.44 0.67
N SER A 134 21.22 -2.07 0.22
CA SER A 134 20.88 -3.47 0.58
C SER A 134 21.22 -4.53 -0.48
N LEU A 135 21.45 -4.13 -1.73
CA LEU A 135 21.76 -5.04 -2.84
C LEU A 135 23.22 -4.86 -3.30
N ARG A 136 23.83 -5.93 -3.79
CA ARG A 136 25.23 -5.93 -4.27
C ARG A 136 25.41 -5.11 -5.56
N GLU A 137 24.37 -5.04 -6.38
CA GLU A 137 24.29 -4.26 -7.60
C GLU A 137 23.12 -3.28 -7.48
N ASN A 138 23.29 -2.04 -7.95
CA ASN A 138 22.22 -1.05 -7.92
C ASN A 138 21.20 -1.34 -9.05
N PRO A 139 19.92 -1.61 -8.73
CA PRO A 139 18.92 -2.00 -9.72
C PRO A 139 18.43 -0.88 -10.65
N MET A 140 18.78 0.39 -10.37
CA MET A 140 18.22 1.58 -11.05
C MET A 140 18.22 1.47 -12.58
N GLU A 141 19.35 1.13 -13.18
CA GLU A 141 19.49 1.10 -14.64
C GLU A 141 18.75 -0.08 -15.29
N GLY A 142 18.64 -1.21 -14.58
CA GLY A 142 17.80 -2.34 -15.00
C GLY A 142 16.32 -1.97 -14.96
N ASP A 143 15.88 -1.28 -13.92
CA ASP A 143 14.49 -0.86 -13.75
C ASP A 143 14.07 0.22 -14.76
N ARG A 144 14.94 1.19 -15.05
CA ARG A 144 14.73 2.18 -16.12
C ARG A 144 14.54 1.50 -17.48
N LYS A 145 15.36 0.49 -17.80
CA LYS A 145 15.21 -0.33 -19.02
C LYS A 145 13.89 -1.09 -19.02
N ALA A 146 13.47 -1.67 -17.90
CA ALA A 146 12.18 -2.37 -17.78
C ALA A 146 10.99 -1.42 -18.02
N ILE A 147 10.96 -0.24 -17.39
CA ILE A 147 9.88 0.76 -17.57
C ILE A 147 9.87 1.38 -18.97
N THR A 148 11.04 1.57 -19.58
CA THR A 148 11.18 2.10 -20.95
C THR A 148 10.62 1.12 -21.99
N ARG A 149 10.83 -0.19 -21.80
CA ARG A 149 10.30 -1.25 -22.67
C ARG A 149 8.78 -1.37 -22.67
N LEU A 150 8.09 -0.83 -21.67
CA LEU A 150 6.63 -0.84 -21.62
C LEU A 150 6.04 0.02 -22.76
N THR A 151 4.92 -0.42 -23.31
CA THR A 151 4.08 0.43 -24.16
C THR A 151 3.42 1.55 -23.33
N ARG A 152 2.91 2.58 -24.00
CA ARG A 152 2.11 3.62 -23.34
C ARG A 152 0.90 3.03 -22.61
N SER A 153 0.21 2.05 -23.21
CA SER A 153 -0.95 1.39 -22.61
C SER A 153 -0.57 0.62 -21.33
N GLN A 154 0.54 -0.13 -21.34
CA GLN A 154 1.05 -0.82 -20.14
C GLN A 154 1.43 0.16 -19.02
N ARG A 155 2.00 1.33 -19.36
CA ARG A 155 2.26 2.40 -18.36
C ARG A 155 0.98 3.00 -17.79
N ASP A 156 -0.03 3.30 -18.61
CA ASP A 156 -1.32 3.81 -18.12
C ASP A 156 -2.09 2.75 -17.29
N ALA A 157 -1.94 1.46 -17.60
CA ALA A 157 -2.48 0.35 -16.80
C ALA A 157 -1.77 0.20 -15.45
N LEU A 158 -0.43 0.27 -15.42
CA LEU A 158 0.36 0.29 -14.18
C LEU A 158 -0.06 1.45 -13.27
N VAL A 159 -0.20 2.66 -13.82
CA VAL A 159 -0.68 3.84 -13.08
C VAL A 159 -2.09 3.61 -12.54
N GLN A 160 -2.99 3.01 -13.31
CA GLN A 160 -4.36 2.72 -12.85
C GLN A 160 -4.36 1.74 -11.67
N VAL A 161 -3.60 0.65 -11.77
CA VAL A 161 -3.50 -0.37 -10.71
C VAL A 161 -2.91 0.21 -9.44
N LEU A 162 -1.83 0.99 -9.53
CA LEU A 162 -1.24 1.68 -8.38
C LEU A 162 -2.24 2.62 -7.69
N VAL A 163 -2.92 3.48 -8.44
CA VAL A 163 -3.96 4.37 -7.88
C VAL A 163 -5.10 3.57 -7.23
N ASN A 164 -5.58 2.50 -7.87
CA ASN A 164 -6.67 1.68 -7.33
C ASN A 164 -6.30 1.03 -5.99
N ILE A 165 -5.07 0.53 -5.86
CA ILE A 165 -4.60 -0.12 -4.63
C ILE A 165 -4.50 0.87 -3.47
N PHE A 166 -4.00 2.09 -3.72
CA PHE A 166 -3.84 3.11 -2.67
C PHE A 166 -5.11 3.98 -2.44
N ASN A 167 -6.09 3.94 -3.33
CA ASN A 167 -7.34 4.70 -3.25
C ASN A 167 -8.57 3.82 -3.61
N PRO A 168 -8.89 2.80 -2.79
CA PRO A 168 -9.95 1.83 -3.10
C PRO A 168 -11.36 2.44 -3.04
N THR A 169 -11.59 3.48 -2.22
CA THR A 169 -12.90 4.14 -2.10
C THR A 169 -13.34 4.85 -3.39
N SER A 170 -12.38 5.33 -4.20
CA SER A 170 -12.68 5.96 -5.49
C SER A 170 -13.10 4.98 -6.59
N GLN A 171 -13.01 3.66 -6.36
CA GLN A 171 -13.61 2.66 -7.28
C GLN A 171 -15.14 2.61 -7.14
N ASN A 172 -15.68 2.91 -5.96
CA ASN A 172 -17.11 2.71 -5.65
C ASN A 172 -18.03 3.77 -6.29
N THR A 173 -17.46 4.83 -6.88
CA THR A 173 -18.18 5.90 -7.58
C THR A 173 -18.23 5.73 -9.12
N LEU A 174 -17.60 4.67 -9.66
CA LEU A 174 -17.58 4.39 -11.11
C LEU A 174 -18.53 3.27 -11.56
N SER A 175 -19.22 2.60 -10.64
CA SER A 175 -20.25 1.61 -10.98
C SER A 175 -21.43 2.27 -11.72
N PRO A 176 -21.74 1.89 -12.97
CA PRO A 176 -22.91 2.39 -13.66
C PRO A 176 -24.16 1.86 -12.96
N LYS A 177 -24.92 2.76 -12.32
CA LYS A 177 -26.27 2.44 -11.87
C LYS A 177 -27.09 2.06 -13.11
N PRO A 178 -27.84 0.94 -13.13
CA PRO A 178 -28.72 0.62 -14.24
C PRO A 178 -29.81 1.68 -14.31
N ASN A 179 -29.65 2.63 -15.25
CA ASN A 179 -30.66 3.64 -15.54
C ASN A 179 -31.83 2.97 -16.26
N THR A 180 -32.91 2.71 -15.54
CA THR A 180 -34.22 2.46 -16.14
C THR A 180 -34.56 3.65 -17.04
N ALA A 181 -34.72 3.39 -18.34
CA ALA A 181 -35.06 4.42 -19.31
C ALA A 181 -36.44 5.03 -19.00
N PRO A 182 -36.65 6.30 -19.41
CA PRO A 182 -37.45 6.47 -20.61
C PRO A 182 -36.74 7.31 -21.68
N SER A 183 -36.91 6.91 -22.94
CA SER A 183 -36.62 7.75 -24.11
C SER A 183 -37.81 8.71 -24.36
N PRO A 184 -37.59 9.93 -24.87
CA PRO A 184 -37.55 10.06 -26.33
C PRO A 184 -36.35 10.84 -26.88
N SER A 185 -35.95 10.49 -28.10
CA SER A 185 -34.82 11.09 -28.82
C SER A 185 -34.99 12.58 -29.11
N ARG A 186 -33.92 13.36 -28.93
CA ARG A 186 -33.71 14.64 -29.63
C ARG A 186 -32.24 14.79 -30.01
N SER A 187 -31.94 14.74 -31.30
CA SER A 187 -30.59 14.88 -31.82
C SER A 187 -30.11 16.33 -31.70
N THR A 188 -28.98 16.57 -31.03
CA THR A 188 -28.30 17.88 -31.03
C THR A 188 -26.87 17.71 -31.51
N THR A 189 -26.61 18.19 -32.73
CA THR A 189 -25.25 18.33 -33.29
C THR A 189 -24.41 19.23 -32.39
N PRO A 190 -23.12 18.92 -32.13
CA PRO A 190 -22.28 19.77 -31.29
C PRO A 190 -22.04 21.15 -31.91
N GLN A 191 -22.39 22.21 -31.19
CA GLN A 191 -22.09 23.59 -31.59
C GLN A 191 -20.72 24.00 -31.02
N PRO A 192 -19.84 24.68 -31.79
CA PRO A 192 -18.55 25.16 -31.29
C PRO A 192 -18.71 26.16 -30.13
N PRO A 193 -17.75 26.20 -29.17
CA PRO A 193 -17.81 27.13 -28.06
C PRO A 193 -17.69 28.59 -28.54
N GLN A 194 -18.57 29.44 -28.01
CA GLN A 194 -18.65 30.85 -28.37
C GLN A 194 -17.45 31.61 -27.77
N ARG A 195 -16.73 32.36 -28.62
CA ARG A 195 -15.47 33.03 -28.28
C ARG A 195 -15.69 34.15 -27.25
N GLY A 196 -15.26 33.93 -26.00
CA GLY A 196 -15.54 34.85 -24.90
C GLY A 196 -14.66 36.11 -24.88
N GLY A 197 -15.30 37.28 -24.86
CA GLY A 197 -15.02 38.35 -23.89
C GLY A 197 -13.71 39.15 -23.95
N ALA A 198 -12.85 38.97 -24.95
CA ALA A 198 -11.57 39.70 -25.03
C ALA A 198 -11.67 41.21 -25.36
N GLU A 199 -12.89 41.74 -25.55
CA GLU A 199 -13.12 43.13 -25.99
C GLU A 199 -13.15 44.16 -24.84
N LEU A 200 -13.14 43.71 -23.57
CA LEU A 200 -13.11 44.59 -22.39
C LEU A 200 -11.69 45.04 -21.98
N LEU A 201 -10.71 44.94 -22.88
CA LEU A 201 -9.31 45.32 -22.66
C LEU A 201 -8.85 46.42 -23.65
N ARG A 202 -9.66 47.47 -23.78
CA ARG A 202 -9.34 48.70 -24.52
C ARG A 202 -9.60 49.93 -23.67
#